data_AF-A0A939WG21-F1
#
_entry.id   AF-A0A939WG21-F1
#
_cell.length_a   1.000
_cell.length_b   1.000
_cell.length_c   1.000
_cell.angle_alpha   90.00
_cell.angle_beta   90.00
_cell.angle_gamma   90.00
#
_symmetry.space_group_name_H-M   'P 1'
#
loop_
_entity.id
_entity.type
_entity.pdbx_description
1 polymer ?
#
loop_
_entity_poly.entity_id
_entity_poly.type
_entity_poly.pdbx_seq_one_letter_code
_entity_poly.pdbx_strand_id
1 'polypeptide(L)'
;MAEPKGNINWFPGHMRKALNEVSDKLKYVDIVFETVDARIPISSRNPELDSLVSSKPRIVVLNKADLADERVTASWLSYYKENGIAAIAIDASHKKGLDKLRSMAVDMCKGILAKAESKGRVGRPVRAMVVGVPNSGKSTLINGLCNRKIAVTGDMPGVTRDFKWARSDGQLELMDMPGVLWPRLGTPRNQLVLALTGAVKVEVVDVVDVAFAGMKLIEKLYPDDFYARYKLDPEGSEDYIEDDYERFEEAARHMGCILSGGRINDERFAKLLLDDFRNIRIARISLETPSQPKE
;
A
#
# COMPACT_ATOMS: atom_id res chain seq x y z
N MET A 1 1.53 -31.96 -17.55
CA MET A 1 2.26 -30.67 -17.59
C MET A 1 1.37 -29.67 -18.30
N ALA A 2 0.66 -28.84 -17.54
CA ALA A 2 -0.12 -27.73 -18.09
C ALA A 2 0.81 -26.52 -18.18
N GLU A 3 0.89 -25.89 -19.35
CA GLU A 3 1.61 -24.62 -19.53
C GLU A 3 1.05 -23.55 -18.55
N PRO A 4 1.90 -22.67 -18.00
CA PRO A 4 1.43 -21.60 -17.14
C PRO A 4 0.51 -20.67 -17.95
N LYS A 5 -0.78 -20.70 -17.61
CA LYS A 5 -1.79 -19.87 -18.24
C LYS A 5 -1.50 -18.39 -17.97
N GLY A 6 -1.17 -17.68 -19.05
CA GLY A 6 -1.59 -16.30 -19.29
C GLY A 6 -0.80 -15.21 -18.55
N ASN A 7 -0.01 -14.46 -19.31
CA ASN A 7 0.32 -13.08 -18.96
C ASN A 7 -0.98 -12.30 -18.79
N ILE A 8 -1.40 -12.08 -17.54
CA ILE A 8 -2.59 -11.29 -17.21
C ILE A 8 -2.28 -9.84 -17.60
N ASN A 9 -3.06 -9.30 -18.52
CA ASN A 9 -2.93 -7.93 -18.97
C ASN A 9 -3.63 -7.01 -17.94
N TRP A 10 -2.89 -6.61 -16.91
CA TRP A 10 -3.36 -5.83 -15.76
C TRP A 10 -3.77 -4.36 -16.05
N PHE A 11 -4.09 -4.01 -17.31
CA PHE A 11 -4.07 -2.62 -17.79
C PHE A 11 -5.39 -2.06 -18.33
N PRO A 12 -6.26 -1.50 -17.47
CA PRO A 12 -7.35 -0.64 -17.91
C PRO A 12 -6.83 0.76 -18.34
N GLY A 13 -7.35 1.28 -19.46
CA GLY A 13 -6.98 2.60 -20.02
C GLY A 13 -7.21 3.81 -19.10
N HIS A 14 -7.93 3.64 -17.99
CA HIS A 14 -8.14 4.66 -16.96
C HIS A 14 -6.85 5.09 -16.23
N MET A 15 -5.80 4.26 -16.20
CA MET A 15 -4.60 4.56 -15.41
C MET A 15 -3.72 5.64 -16.02
N ARG A 16 -3.64 5.71 -17.36
CA ARG A 16 -2.93 6.79 -18.05
C ARG A 16 -3.58 8.15 -17.79
N LYS A 17 -4.91 8.19 -17.70
CA LYS A 17 -5.66 9.39 -17.33
C LYS A 17 -5.27 9.88 -15.93
N ALA A 18 -5.15 8.97 -14.97
CA ALA A 18 -4.77 9.32 -13.60
C ALA A 18 -3.33 9.85 -13.50
N LEU A 19 -2.36 9.27 -14.23
CA LEU A 19 -1.00 9.81 -14.31
C LEU A 19 -0.95 11.22 -14.92
N ASN A 20 -1.71 11.46 -16.00
CA ASN A 20 -1.82 12.79 -16.59
C ASN A 20 -2.43 13.79 -15.60
N GLU A 21 -3.45 13.37 -14.85
CA GLU A 21 -4.10 14.21 -13.84
C GLU A 21 -3.15 14.61 -12.70
N VAL A 22 -2.27 13.69 -12.28
CA VAL A 22 -1.18 14.01 -11.34
C VAL A 22 -0.27 15.07 -11.95
N SER A 23 0.21 14.86 -13.19
CA SER A 23 1.08 15.80 -13.89
C SER A 23 0.50 17.21 -13.96
N ASP A 24 -0.74 17.33 -14.44
CA ASP A 24 -1.43 18.60 -14.65
C ASP A 24 -1.62 19.40 -13.36
N LYS A 25 -1.78 18.69 -12.25
CA LYS A 25 -2.06 19.28 -10.94
C LYS A 25 -0.80 19.57 -10.11
N LEU A 26 0.36 19.03 -10.47
CA LEU A 26 1.62 19.26 -9.72
C LEU A 26 1.99 20.74 -9.61
N LYS A 27 1.60 21.58 -10.58
CA LYS A 27 1.83 23.03 -10.54
C LYS A 27 1.10 23.75 -9.39
N TYR A 28 0.09 23.14 -8.79
CA TYR A 28 -0.70 23.74 -7.70
C TYR A 28 -0.21 23.39 -6.30
N VAL A 29 0.74 22.46 -6.17
CA VAL A 29 1.23 21.94 -4.87
C VAL A 29 2.68 22.34 -4.61
N ASP A 30 3.02 22.43 -3.33
CA ASP A 30 4.36 22.70 -2.82
C ASP A 30 5.13 21.41 -2.53
N ILE A 31 4.45 20.34 -2.13
CA ILE A 31 5.03 19.06 -1.70
C ILE A 31 4.16 17.87 -2.12
N VAL A 32 4.76 16.68 -2.22
CA VAL A 32 4.07 15.42 -2.49
C VAL A 32 4.21 14.47 -1.31
N PHE A 33 3.09 13.92 -0.84
CA PHE A 33 3.03 12.78 0.06
C PHE A 33 2.78 11.53 -0.77
N GLU A 34 3.82 10.71 -0.94
CA GLU A 34 3.66 9.40 -1.57
C GLU A 34 3.29 8.38 -0.51
N THR A 35 2.03 7.95 -0.51
CA THR A 35 1.52 6.97 0.43
C THR A 35 1.77 5.55 -0.09
N VAL A 36 2.57 4.80 0.65
CA VAL A 36 2.91 3.39 0.40
C VAL A 36 2.35 2.53 1.54
N ASP A 37 2.15 1.24 1.29
CA ASP A 37 1.78 0.28 2.35
C ASP A 37 3.06 -0.16 3.08
N ALA A 38 3.12 0.02 4.40
CA ALA A 38 4.31 -0.28 5.21
C ALA A 38 4.75 -1.75 5.15
N ARG A 39 3.84 -2.66 4.76
CA ARG A 39 4.12 -4.09 4.56
C ARG A 39 4.87 -4.37 3.26
N ILE A 40 4.79 -3.44 2.30
CA ILE A 40 5.46 -3.48 0.99
C ILE A 40 5.98 -2.11 0.50
N PRO A 41 6.90 -1.45 1.23
CA PRO A 41 7.33 -0.07 0.93
C PRO A 41 7.94 0.19 -0.45
N ILE A 42 8.49 -0.80 -1.14
CA ILE A 42 9.01 -0.76 -2.50
C ILE A 42 7.95 -1.24 -3.50
N SER A 43 7.35 -2.41 -3.29
CA SER A 43 6.39 -2.95 -4.27
C SER A 43 5.12 -2.10 -4.41
N SER A 44 4.79 -1.26 -3.41
CA SER A 44 3.68 -0.31 -3.48
C SER A 44 4.07 1.10 -3.94
N ARG A 45 5.32 1.31 -4.38
CA ARG A 45 5.75 2.53 -5.06
C ARG A 45 5.55 2.40 -6.55
N ASN A 46 4.94 3.41 -7.14
CA ASN A 46 4.74 3.46 -8.57
C ASN A 46 5.97 4.11 -9.24
N PRO A 47 6.76 3.37 -10.04
CA PRO A 47 7.97 3.91 -10.67
C PRO A 47 7.70 5.08 -11.61
N GLU A 48 6.51 5.15 -12.22
CA GLU A 48 6.09 6.27 -13.07
C GLU A 48 5.93 7.58 -12.28
N LEU A 49 5.68 7.50 -10.97
CA LEU A 49 5.61 8.70 -10.13
C LEU A 49 6.99 9.30 -9.84
N ASP A 50 8.06 8.49 -9.85
CA ASP A 50 9.41 8.97 -9.50
C ASP A 50 9.88 10.09 -10.42
N SER A 51 9.73 9.90 -11.73
CA SER A 51 10.06 10.92 -12.73
C SER A 51 9.08 12.10 -12.66
N LEU A 52 7.80 11.81 -12.50
CA LEU A 52 6.71 12.79 -12.54
C LEU A 52 6.81 13.83 -11.42
N VAL A 53 7.10 13.38 -10.20
CA VAL A 53 7.10 14.25 -9.00
C VAL A 53 8.48 14.76 -8.62
N SER A 54 9.52 14.42 -9.40
CA SER A 54 10.93 14.76 -9.13
C SER A 54 11.21 16.25 -8.87
N SER A 55 10.39 17.14 -9.42
CA SER A 55 10.53 18.60 -9.25
C SER A 55 10.02 19.13 -7.90
N LYS A 56 9.42 18.30 -7.06
CA LYS A 56 8.80 18.68 -5.79
C LYS A 56 9.52 18.02 -4.62
N PRO A 57 9.62 18.71 -3.47
CA PRO A 57 9.83 18.02 -2.20
C PRO A 57 8.85 16.85 -2.06
N ARG A 58 9.34 15.70 -1.57
CA ARG A 58 8.55 14.46 -1.45
C ARG A 58 8.81 13.81 -0.09
N ILE A 59 7.75 13.34 0.55
CA ILE A 59 7.83 12.48 1.73
C ILE A 59 7.19 11.14 1.36
N VAL A 60 7.93 10.05 1.54
CA VAL A 60 7.40 8.68 1.46
C VAL A 60 6.71 8.36 2.79
N VAL A 61 5.42 8.12 2.73
CA VAL A 61 4.56 7.86 3.89
C VAL A 61 4.24 6.38 3.94
N LEU A 62 4.96 5.64 4.77
CA LEU A 62 4.73 4.21 5.04
C LEU A 62 3.50 4.09 5.95
N ASN A 63 2.33 4.06 5.33
CA ASN A 63 1.05 3.98 6.03
C ASN A 63 0.69 2.53 6.38
N LYS A 64 -0.24 2.35 7.33
CA LYS A 64 -0.59 1.05 7.91
C LYS A 64 0.56 0.38 8.66
N ALA A 65 1.41 1.19 9.29
CA ALA A 65 2.53 0.69 10.10
C ALA A 65 2.08 -0.18 11.29
N ASP A 66 0.81 -0.07 11.70
CA ASP A 66 0.20 -0.95 12.70
C ASP A 66 -0.02 -2.40 12.21
N LEU A 67 -0.09 -2.61 10.89
CA LEU A 67 -0.22 -3.93 10.25
C LEU A 67 1.12 -4.55 9.87
N ALA A 68 2.18 -3.76 9.80
CA ALA A 68 3.52 -4.17 9.37
C ALA A 68 4.41 -4.54 10.56
N ASP A 69 5.39 -5.40 10.29
CA ASP A 69 6.42 -5.72 11.28
C ASP A 69 7.20 -4.46 11.65
N GLU A 70 7.26 -4.16 12.95
CA GLU A 70 7.85 -2.93 13.48
C GLU A 70 9.36 -2.86 13.24
N ARG A 71 10.06 -4.00 13.36
CA ARG A 71 11.52 -4.07 13.15
C ARG A 71 11.84 -3.88 11.67
N VAL A 72 11.09 -4.55 10.79
CA VAL A 72 11.26 -4.40 9.33
C VAL A 72 10.90 -2.97 8.88
N THR A 73 9.85 -2.38 9.44
CA THR A 73 9.47 -0.98 9.17
C THR A 73 10.59 -0.03 9.58
N ALA A 74 11.22 -0.25 10.74
CA ALA A 74 12.37 0.55 11.17
C ALA A 74 13.56 0.40 10.20
N SER A 75 13.85 -0.82 9.71
CA SER A 75 14.88 -1.04 8.69
C SER A 75 14.57 -0.31 7.38
N TRP A 76 13.31 -0.25 6.95
CA TRP A 76 12.91 0.53 5.78
C TRP A 76 13.12 2.04 5.99
N LEU A 77 12.80 2.58 7.17
CA LEU A 77 13.07 3.99 7.47
C LEU A 77 14.57 4.31 7.43
N SER A 78 15.42 3.42 7.96
CA SER A 78 16.88 3.54 7.84
C SER A 78 17.32 3.52 6.37
N TYR A 79 16.81 2.57 5.58
CA TYR A 79 17.10 2.48 4.15
C TYR A 79 16.76 3.78 3.40
N TYR A 80 15.55 4.33 3.59
CA TYR A 80 15.19 5.60 2.95
C TYR A 80 16.10 6.74 3.39
N LYS A 81 16.41 6.84 4.69
CA LYS A 81 17.30 7.87 5.22
C LYS A 81 18.71 7.79 4.62
N GLU A 82 19.28 6.58 4.53
CA GLU A 82 20.60 6.34 3.92
C GLU A 82 20.64 6.71 2.44
N ASN A 83 19.51 6.57 1.74
CA ASN A 83 19.36 6.95 0.34
C ASN A 83 18.91 8.42 0.16
N GLY A 84 18.91 9.24 1.22
CA GLY A 84 18.54 10.65 1.17
C GLY A 84 17.05 10.90 0.90
N ILE A 85 16.19 9.90 1.11
CA ILE A 85 14.75 9.98 0.89
C ILE A 85 14.07 10.30 2.22
N ALA A 86 13.31 11.40 2.26
CA ALA A 86 12.48 11.72 3.42
C ALA A 86 11.34 10.71 3.54
N ALA A 87 11.30 9.96 4.64
CA ALA A 87 10.28 8.94 4.88
C ALA A 87 9.77 8.98 6.33
N ILE A 88 8.52 8.56 6.52
CA ILE A 88 7.89 8.43 7.83
C ILE A 88 6.91 7.25 7.82
N ALA A 89 6.93 6.46 8.89
CA ALA A 89 5.91 5.45 9.15
C ALA A 89 4.76 6.04 9.98
N ILE A 90 3.53 5.76 9.56
CA ILE A 90 2.32 6.25 10.21
C ILE A 90 1.25 5.17 10.27
N ASP A 91 0.27 5.41 11.14
CA ASP A 91 -1.00 4.71 11.14
C ASP A 91 -2.09 5.77 11.05
N ALA A 92 -2.55 6.02 9.81
CA ALA A 92 -3.56 7.03 9.54
C ALA A 92 -4.92 6.69 10.16
N SER A 93 -5.25 5.41 10.30
CA SER A 93 -6.53 4.94 10.84
C SER A 93 -6.68 5.30 12.32
N HIS A 94 -5.60 5.22 13.08
CA HIS A 94 -5.55 5.58 14.50
C HIS A 94 -4.83 6.92 14.76
N LYS A 95 -4.62 7.73 13.71
CA LYS A 95 -4.01 9.07 13.75
C LYS A 95 -2.59 9.13 14.35
N LYS A 96 -1.82 8.04 14.30
CA LYS A 96 -0.44 8.01 14.83
C LYS A 96 0.54 8.52 13.79
N GLY A 97 1.44 9.44 14.20
CA GLY A 97 2.50 9.99 13.36
C GLY A 97 2.08 11.16 12.44
N LEU A 98 0.81 11.56 12.45
CA LEU A 98 0.28 12.62 11.58
C LEU A 98 0.85 14.00 11.89
N ASP A 99 1.02 14.34 13.17
CA ASP A 99 1.62 15.62 13.57
C ASP A 99 3.08 15.72 13.12
N LYS A 100 3.84 14.63 13.23
CA LYS A 100 5.21 14.56 12.75
C LYS A 100 5.29 14.72 11.23
N LEU A 101 4.39 14.09 10.47
CA LEU A 101 4.29 14.29 9.02
C LEU A 101 3.99 15.76 8.68
N ARG A 102 3.07 16.40 9.43
CA ARG A 102 2.73 17.82 9.27
C ARG A 102 3.95 18.71 9.51
N SER A 103 4.66 18.52 10.61
CA SER A 103 5.89 19.27 10.91
C SER A 103 6.96 19.08 9.84
N MET A 104 7.21 17.84 9.41
CA MET A 104 8.16 17.53 8.34
C MET A 104 7.82 18.28 7.04
N ALA A 105 6.54 18.31 6.65
CA ALA A 105 6.09 19.00 5.45
C ALA A 105 6.31 20.51 5.53
N VAL A 106 5.96 21.12 6.67
CA VAL A 106 6.20 22.56 6.91
C VAL A 106 7.68 22.87 6.86
N ASP A 107 8.52 22.06 7.50
CA ASP A 107 9.97 22.23 7.53
C ASP A 107 10.59 22.15 6.12
N MET A 108 10.20 21.16 5.31
CA MET A 108 10.67 20.99 3.94
C MET A 108 10.21 22.13 3.00
N CYS A 109 9.11 22.80 3.33
CA CYS A 109 8.56 23.90 2.54
C CYS A 109 8.92 25.30 3.05
N LYS A 110 9.74 25.45 4.10
CA LYS A 110 10.10 26.76 4.68
C LYS A 110 10.54 27.79 3.64
N GLY A 111 11.45 27.42 2.74
CA GLY A 111 11.91 28.31 1.67
C GLY A 111 10.82 28.69 0.66
N ILE A 112 9.90 27.77 0.37
CA ILE A 112 8.74 28.00 -0.51
C ILE A 112 7.76 28.98 0.13
N LEU A 113 7.51 28.82 1.44
CA LEU A 113 6.66 29.70 2.22
C LEU A 113 7.27 31.10 2.31
N ALA A 114 8.53 31.24 2.70
CA ALA A 114 9.21 32.54 2.77
C ALA A 114 9.18 33.32 1.44
N LYS A 115 9.36 32.62 0.30
CA LYS A 115 9.24 33.22 -1.04
C LYS A 115 7.81 33.64 -1.38
N ALA A 116 6.80 32.99 -0.80
CA ALA A 116 5.41 33.41 -0.97
C ALA A 116 5.08 34.62 -0.10
N GLU A 117 5.61 34.67 1.14
CA GLU A 117 5.48 35.80 2.04
C GLU A 117 6.09 37.08 1.46
N SER A 118 7.28 36.99 0.85
CA SER A 118 7.90 38.15 0.16
C SER A 118 7.10 38.66 -1.03
N LYS A 119 6.13 37.88 -1.53
CA LYS A 119 5.16 38.26 -2.57
C LYS A 119 3.79 38.66 -1.99
N GLY A 120 3.72 38.93 -0.69
CA GLY A 120 2.51 39.37 0.01
C GLY A 120 1.53 38.26 0.37
N ARG A 121 1.88 36.97 0.23
CA ARG A 121 1.02 35.83 0.56
C ARG A 121 1.33 35.28 1.95
N VAL A 122 1.17 36.12 2.96
CA VAL A 122 1.52 35.83 4.36
C VAL A 122 0.62 34.75 4.94
N GLY A 123 1.21 33.80 5.68
CA GLY A 123 0.45 32.80 6.45
C GLY A 123 -0.33 31.78 5.61
N ARG A 124 -0.02 31.63 4.31
CA ARG A 124 -0.67 30.61 3.49
C ARG A 124 -0.26 29.19 3.94
N PRO A 125 -1.16 28.19 3.86
CA PRO A 125 -0.82 26.80 4.15
C PRO A 125 0.14 26.22 3.11
N VAL A 126 0.84 25.16 3.50
CA VAL A 126 1.55 24.26 2.58
C VAL A 126 0.52 23.44 1.82
N ARG A 127 0.62 23.44 0.50
CA ARG A 127 -0.24 22.64 -0.38
C ARG A 127 0.42 21.31 -0.68
N ALA A 128 -0.17 20.21 -0.25
CA ALA A 128 0.34 18.87 -0.48
C ALA A 128 -0.56 18.08 -1.44
N MET A 129 0.04 17.35 -2.37
CA MET A 129 -0.63 16.30 -3.14
C MET A 129 -0.44 14.96 -2.44
N VAL A 130 -1.50 14.16 -2.29
CA VAL A 130 -1.40 12.79 -1.78
C VAL A 130 -1.52 11.81 -2.95
N VAL A 131 -0.47 11.06 -3.22
CA VAL A 131 -0.39 10.09 -4.33
C VAL A 131 -0.07 8.69 -3.81
N GLY A 132 -0.25 7.67 -4.64
CA GLY A 132 0.07 6.27 -4.31
C GLY A 132 -0.90 5.29 -4.96
N VAL A 133 -0.60 4.00 -4.84
CA VAL A 133 -1.42 2.91 -5.40
C VAL A 133 -2.84 2.87 -4.78
N PRO A 134 -3.82 2.22 -5.42
CA PRO A 134 -5.11 1.96 -4.79
C PRO A 134 -4.93 1.30 -3.41
N ASN A 135 -5.82 1.62 -2.48
CA ASN A 135 -5.82 1.05 -1.13
C ASN A 135 -4.55 1.27 -0.27
N SER A 136 -3.61 2.15 -0.65
CA SER A 136 -2.51 2.57 0.22
C SER A 136 -2.94 3.44 1.42
N GLY A 137 -4.21 3.89 1.43
CA GLY A 137 -4.80 4.65 2.54
C GLY A 137 -4.73 6.18 2.39
N LYS A 138 -4.59 6.69 1.16
CA LYS A 138 -4.57 8.14 0.83
C LYS A 138 -5.73 8.91 1.46
N SER A 139 -6.98 8.48 1.25
CA SER A 139 -8.14 9.17 1.80
C SER A 139 -8.23 9.05 3.32
N THR A 140 -7.76 7.95 3.92
CA THR A 140 -7.63 7.80 5.38
C THR A 140 -6.61 8.78 5.94
N LEU A 141 -5.46 8.94 5.29
CA LEU A 141 -4.45 9.94 5.63
C LEU A 141 -5.01 11.36 5.58
N ILE A 142 -5.72 11.72 4.50
CA ILE A 142 -6.33 13.05 4.36
C ILE A 142 -7.34 13.30 5.48
N ASN A 143 -8.24 12.35 5.74
CA ASN A 143 -9.24 12.45 6.80
C ASN A 143 -8.58 12.56 8.19
N GLY A 144 -7.52 11.80 8.42
CA GLY A 144 -6.73 11.85 9.64
C GLY A 144 -6.13 13.24 9.86
N LEU A 145 -5.44 13.79 8.85
CA LEU A 145 -4.80 15.11 8.91
C LEU A 145 -5.81 16.25 9.08
N CYS A 146 -6.99 16.14 8.48
CA CYS A 146 -8.03 17.15 8.57
C CYS A 146 -8.92 17.05 9.82
N ASN A 147 -8.69 16.07 10.70
CA ASN A 147 -9.47 15.82 11.91
C ASN A 147 -10.99 15.71 11.71
N ARG A 148 -11.44 15.44 10.48
CA ARG A 148 -12.85 15.25 10.12
C ARG A 148 -12.96 14.27 8.97
N LYS A 149 -14.11 13.57 8.86
CA LYS A 149 -14.45 12.83 7.64
C LYS A 149 -14.72 13.86 6.54
N ILE A 150 -13.75 14.08 5.67
CA ILE A 150 -13.96 14.82 4.44
C ILE A 150 -14.60 13.81 3.49
N ALA A 151 -15.87 14.03 3.19
CA ALA A 151 -16.49 13.34 2.07
C ALA A 151 -15.71 13.77 0.82
N VAL A 152 -14.84 12.89 0.33
CA VAL A 152 -14.36 12.94 -1.05
C VAL A 152 -15.60 12.61 -1.88
N THR A 153 -16.38 13.64 -2.21
CA THR A 153 -17.63 13.49 -2.96
C THR A 153 -17.32 12.73 -4.23
N GLY A 154 -17.99 11.58 -4.38
CA GLY A 154 -17.74 10.59 -5.42
C GLY A 154 -17.91 11.12 -6.83
N ASP A 155 -17.23 10.44 -7.74
CA ASP A 155 -17.24 10.66 -9.19
C ASP A 155 -18.67 10.55 -9.73
N MET A 156 -19.25 11.68 -10.16
CA MET A 156 -20.29 11.66 -11.19
C MET A 156 -19.60 11.79 -12.56
N PRO A 157 -19.77 10.82 -13.48
CA PRO A 157 -19.25 10.94 -14.84
C PRO A 157 -19.84 12.16 -15.54
N GLY A 158 -18.98 13.02 -16.13
CA GLY A 158 -19.42 14.05 -17.08
C GLY A 158 -19.39 15.51 -16.62
N VAL A 159 -18.90 15.83 -15.41
CA VAL A 159 -18.73 17.23 -14.98
C VAL A 159 -17.31 17.48 -14.47
N THR A 160 -16.55 18.32 -15.19
CA THR A 160 -15.26 18.85 -14.73
C THR A 160 -15.53 19.83 -13.59
N ARG A 161 -15.46 19.39 -12.34
CA ARG A 161 -15.50 20.29 -11.17
C ARG A 161 -14.09 20.54 -10.67
N ASP A 162 -13.85 21.79 -10.26
CA ASP A 162 -12.62 22.21 -9.58
C ASP A 162 -12.26 21.24 -8.46
N PHE A 163 -10.99 20.83 -8.40
CA PHE A 163 -10.48 19.98 -7.34
C PHE A 163 -10.60 20.71 -5.98
N LYS A 164 -11.22 20.07 -5.00
CA LYS A 164 -11.41 20.67 -3.66
C LYS A 164 -10.21 20.40 -2.77
N TRP A 165 -9.70 21.46 -2.14
CA TRP A 165 -8.68 21.34 -1.10
C TRP A 165 -9.28 20.87 0.22
N ALA A 166 -8.69 19.83 0.79
CA ALA A 166 -8.93 19.39 2.15
C ALA A 166 -8.05 20.19 3.12
N ARG A 167 -8.66 21.12 3.86
CA ARG A 167 -7.93 21.99 4.82
C ARG A 167 -7.71 21.28 6.15
N SER A 168 -6.49 21.38 6.67
CA SER A 168 -6.02 20.83 7.95
C SER A 168 -5.40 21.95 8.80
N ASP A 169 -6.17 22.42 9.79
CA ASP A 169 -5.76 23.35 10.85
C ASP A 169 -4.95 24.59 10.39
N GLY A 170 -5.23 25.10 9.19
CA GLY A 170 -4.56 26.27 8.62
C GLY A 170 -3.11 26.07 8.16
N GLN A 171 -2.49 24.93 8.47
CA GLN A 171 -1.10 24.64 8.09
C GLN A 171 -0.99 23.85 6.78
N LEU A 172 -1.96 22.98 6.49
CA LEU A 172 -1.97 22.14 5.30
C LEU A 172 -3.26 22.32 4.48
N GLU A 173 -3.09 22.33 3.16
CA GLU A 173 -4.14 22.13 2.15
C GLU A 173 -3.80 20.86 1.36
N LEU A 174 -4.65 19.84 1.43
CA LEU A 174 -4.40 18.53 0.85
C LEU A 174 -5.22 18.34 -0.43
N MET A 175 -4.59 17.82 -1.48
CA MET A 175 -5.22 17.40 -2.72
C MET A 175 -5.21 15.88 -2.80
N ASP A 176 -6.41 15.27 -2.82
CA ASP A 176 -6.55 13.83 -3.03
C ASP A 176 -6.36 13.51 -4.50
N MET A 177 -5.61 12.46 -4.78
CA MET A 177 -5.44 11.90 -6.12
C MET A 177 -5.97 10.47 -6.14
N PRO A 178 -6.66 10.05 -7.22
CA PRO A 178 -7.05 8.66 -7.39
C PRO A 178 -5.84 7.73 -7.29
N GLY A 179 -6.07 6.49 -6.85
CA GLY A 179 -5.00 5.49 -6.80
C GLY A 179 -4.49 5.14 -8.19
N VAL A 180 -3.15 5.11 -8.36
CA VAL A 180 -2.54 4.90 -9.68
C VAL A 180 -1.61 3.69 -9.67
N LEU A 181 -2.02 2.64 -10.39
CA LEU A 181 -1.14 1.53 -10.79
C LEU A 181 -0.47 1.84 -12.14
N TRP A 182 0.51 1.03 -12.57
CA TRP A 182 1.37 1.32 -13.74
C TRP A 182 1.48 0.14 -14.72
N PRO A 183 1.70 0.40 -16.04
CA PRO A 183 1.62 -0.54 -17.19
C PRO A 183 2.33 -1.90 -17.13
N ARG A 184 3.17 -2.16 -16.13
CA ARG A 184 3.76 -3.47 -15.85
C ARG A 184 3.99 -3.52 -14.36
N LEU A 185 3.17 -4.24 -13.61
CA LEU A 185 3.19 -4.32 -12.14
C LEU A 185 4.46 -4.98 -11.57
N GLY A 186 5.59 -4.91 -12.27
CA GLY A 186 6.86 -5.51 -11.89
C GLY A 186 6.89 -7.01 -12.09
N THR A 187 7.64 -7.67 -11.21
CA THR A 187 7.84 -9.13 -11.20
C THR A 187 6.57 -9.85 -10.72
N PRO A 188 6.47 -11.18 -10.90
CA PRO A 188 5.40 -11.98 -10.30
C PRO A 188 5.29 -11.76 -8.77
N ARG A 189 6.43 -11.55 -8.09
CA ARG A 189 6.45 -11.21 -6.67
C ARG A 189 5.76 -9.87 -6.39
N ASN A 190 6.06 -8.82 -7.16
CA ASN A 190 5.38 -7.53 -7.00
C ASN A 190 3.87 -7.64 -7.22
N GLN A 191 3.44 -8.38 -8.24
CA GLN A 191 2.02 -8.63 -8.53
C GLN A 191 1.33 -9.35 -7.37
N LEU A 192 1.94 -10.41 -6.84
CA LEU A 192 1.43 -11.16 -5.71
C LEU A 192 1.25 -10.26 -4.48
N VAL A 193 2.28 -9.52 -4.07
CA VAL A 193 2.19 -8.75 -2.83
C VAL A 193 1.26 -7.53 -2.95
N LEU A 194 1.12 -6.96 -4.14
CA LEU A 194 0.08 -5.95 -4.45
C LEU A 194 -1.33 -6.54 -4.35
N ALA A 195 -1.54 -7.79 -4.79
CA ALA A 195 -2.82 -8.48 -4.64
C ALA A 195 -3.10 -8.85 -3.17
N LEU A 196 -2.11 -9.38 -2.43
CA LEU A 196 -2.23 -9.72 -1.01
C LEU A 196 -2.64 -8.52 -0.17
N THR A 197 -2.02 -7.37 -0.40
CA THR A 197 -2.31 -6.11 0.32
C THR A 197 -3.60 -5.42 -0.14
N GLY A 198 -4.19 -5.89 -1.24
CA GLY A 198 -5.44 -5.40 -1.80
C GLY A 198 -5.29 -4.18 -2.70
N ALA A 199 -4.08 -3.82 -3.13
CA ALA A 199 -3.86 -2.75 -4.10
C ALA A 199 -4.40 -3.13 -5.49
N VAL A 200 -4.37 -4.42 -5.83
CA VAL A 200 -5.05 -5.00 -6.99
C VAL A 200 -6.39 -5.59 -6.54
N LYS A 201 -7.44 -5.31 -7.30
CA LYS A 201 -8.81 -5.74 -7.01
C LYS A 201 -8.98 -7.25 -7.14
N VAL A 202 -9.86 -7.85 -6.34
CA VAL A 202 -10.08 -9.31 -6.33
C VAL A 202 -10.73 -9.79 -7.63
N GLU A 203 -11.48 -8.94 -8.33
CA GLU A 203 -12.17 -9.33 -9.58
C GLU A 203 -11.23 -9.55 -10.77
N VAL A 204 -9.95 -9.16 -10.65
CA VAL A 204 -8.95 -9.31 -11.72
C VAL A 204 -7.90 -10.38 -11.40
N VAL A 205 -7.94 -10.97 -10.20
CA VAL A 205 -7.02 -12.03 -9.76
C VAL A 205 -7.85 -13.29 -9.46
N ASP A 206 -7.25 -14.47 -9.64
CA ASP A 206 -7.81 -15.66 -8.99
C ASP A 206 -7.47 -15.59 -7.50
N VAL A 207 -8.50 -15.51 -6.65
CA VAL A 207 -8.33 -15.35 -5.20
C VAL A 207 -7.66 -16.56 -4.58
N VAL A 208 -7.87 -17.76 -5.13
CA VAL A 208 -7.28 -19.01 -4.64
C VAL A 208 -5.80 -19.03 -4.97
N ASP A 209 -5.41 -18.69 -6.20
CA ASP A 209 -3.99 -18.62 -6.59
C ASP A 209 -3.23 -17.59 -5.75
N VAL A 210 -3.81 -16.40 -5.54
CA VAL A 210 -3.20 -15.35 -4.69
C VAL A 210 -3.08 -15.83 -3.24
N ALA A 211 -4.11 -16.47 -2.70
CA ALA A 211 -4.06 -16.98 -1.33
C ALA A 211 -3.05 -18.12 -1.17
N PHE A 212 -2.97 -19.04 -2.14
CA PHE A 212 -2.03 -20.15 -2.12
C PHE A 212 -0.57 -19.67 -2.21
N ALA A 213 -0.26 -18.81 -3.18
CA ALA A 213 1.07 -18.21 -3.30
C ALA A 213 1.40 -17.32 -2.09
N GLY A 214 0.41 -16.60 -1.56
CA GLY A 214 0.56 -15.79 -0.34
C GLY A 214 0.82 -16.63 0.90
N MET A 215 0.16 -17.78 1.02
CA MET A 215 0.35 -18.74 2.10
C MET A 215 1.82 -19.15 2.19
N LYS A 216 2.38 -19.65 1.08
CA LYS A 216 3.79 -20.06 1.00
C LYS A 216 4.74 -18.94 1.38
N LEU A 217 4.46 -17.73 0.90
CA LEU A 217 5.29 -16.55 1.21
C LEU A 217 5.23 -16.18 2.70
N ILE A 218 4.03 -16.19 3.30
CA ILE A 218 3.85 -15.83 4.71
C ILE A 218 4.46 -16.91 5.61
N GLU A 219 4.21 -18.19 5.32
CA GLU A 219 4.79 -19.34 6.04
C GLU A 219 6.32 -19.26 6.03
N LYS A 220 6.93 -18.94 4.88
CA LYS A 220 8.39 -18.77 4.77
C LYS A 220 8.94 -17.59 5.59
N LEU A 221 8.20 -16.48 5.69
CA LEU A 221 8.67 -15.26 6.36
C LEU A 221 8.35 -15.23 7.86
N TYR A 222 7.24 -15.82 8.27
CA TYR A 222 6.70 -15.82 9.62
C TYR A 222 6.18 -17.23 10.00
N PRO A 223 7.05 -18.27 10.02
CA PRO A 223 6.63 -19.66 10.17
C PRO A 223 5.92 -19.93 11.49
N ASP A 224 6.47 -19.46 12.61
CA ASP A 224 5.91 -19.73 13.93
C ASP A 224 4.49 -19.16 14.10
N ASP A 225 4.29 -17.91 13.67
CA ASP A 225 2.97 -17.25 13.70
C ASP A 225 1.98 -17.94 12.76
N PHE A 226 2.47 -18.38 11.58
CA PHE A 226 1.66 -19.08 10.60
C PHE A 226 1.20 -20.46 11.12
N TYR A 227 2.13 -21.27 11.65
CA TYR A 227 1.84 -22.57 12.23
C TYR A 227 0.89 -22.46 13.44
N ALA A 228 1.12 -21.47 14.31
CA ALA A 228 0.23 -21.21 15.43
C ALA A 228 -1.19 -20.84 14.97
N ARG A 229 -1.33 -20.02 13.92
CA ARG A 229 -2.64 -19.60 13.40
C ARG A 229 -3.43 -20.75 12.81
N TYR A 230 -2.79 -21.57 11.97
CA TYR A 230 -3.44 -22.64 11.21
C TYR A 230 -3.33 -24.03 11.84
N LYS A 231 -2.74 -24.12 13.05
CA LYS A 231 -2.56 -25.36 13.83
C LYS A 231 -1.80 -26.44 13.05
N LEU A 232 -0.76 -26.02 12.35
CA LEU A 232 0.04 -26.88 11.49
C LEU A 232 1.29 -27.35 12.22
N ASP A 233 1.74 -28.58 11.92
CA ASP A 233 2.99 -29.12 12.45
C ASP A 233 4.21 -28.58 11.67
N PRO A 234 5.24 -28.00 12.33
CA PRO A 234 6.46 -27.55 11.68
C PRO A 234 7.29 -28.67 11.01
N GLU A 235 7.24 -29.91 11.51
CA GLU A 235 8.15 -31.00 11.13
C GLU A 235 7.97 -31.51 9.69
N GLY A 236 6.84 -31.19 9.03
CA GLY A 236 6.62 -31.52 7.61
C GLY A 236 7.30 -30.55 6.63
N SER A 237 7.83 -29.41 7.10
CA SER A 237 8.16 -28.27 6.23
C SER A 237 9.34 -28.46 5.28
N GLU A 238 10.28 -29.38 5.58
CA GLU A 238 11.49 -29.61 4.78
C GLU A 238 11.28 -30.60 3.61
N ASP A 239 10.27 -31.47 3.70
CA ASP A 239 9.94 -32.49 2.69
C ASP A 239 8.84 -32.03 1.71
N TYR A 240 8.19 -30.89 1.96
CA TYR A 240 7.19 -30.36 1.03
C TYR A 240 7.87 -29.84 -0.23
N ILE A 241 7.47 -30.41 -1.36
CA ILE A 241 7.73 -29.81 -2.67
C ILE A 241 7.04 -28.45 -2.65
N GLU A 242 7.73 -27.40 -3.10
CA GLU A 242 7.27 -26.01 -3.09
C GLU A 242 5.90 -25.81 -3.76
N ASP A 243 5.36 -26.81 -4.48
CA ASP A 243 4.06 -26.86 -5.16
C ASP A 243 3.00 -27.76 -4.51
N ASP A 244 3.25 -28.31 -3.32
CA ASP A 244 2.31 -29.23 -2.69
C ASP A 244 1.05 -28.50 -2.17
N TYR A 245 -0.10 -28.96 -2.65
CA TYR A 245 -1.42 -28.44 -2.27
C TYR A 245 -1.86 -28.97 -0.90
N GLU A 246 -1.27 -30.06 -0.41
CA GLU A 246 -1.66 -30.73 0.84
C GLU A 246 -1.63 -29.78 2.03
N ARG A 247 -0.62 -28.90 2.11
CA ARG A 247 -0.48 -27.93 3.21
C ARG A 247 -1.63 -26.92 3.25
N PHE A 248 -2.07 -26.47 2.07
CA PHE A 248 -3.22 -25.58 1.95
C PHE A 248 -4.51 -26.29 2.36
N GLU A 249 -4.65 -27.58 2.02
CA GLU A 249 -5.79 -28.37 2.45
C GLU A 249 -5.83 -28.63 3.96
N GLU A 250 -4.69 -28.96 4.55
CA GLU A 250 -4.56 -29.18 5.99
C GLU A 250 -4.99 -27.92 6.75
N ALA A 251 -4.45 -26.75 6.36
CA ALA A 251 -4.81 -25.47 6.93
C ALA A 251 -6.32 -25.17 6.74
N ALA A 252 -6.87 -25.41 5.55
CA ALA A 252 -8.29 -25.23 5.28
C ALA A 252 -9.18 -26.11 6.17
N ARG A 253 -8.79 -27.38 6.40
CA ARG A 253 -9.50 -28.30 7.29
C ARG A 253 -9.48 -27.82 8.74
N HIS A 254 -8.32 -27.39 9.25
CA HIS A 254 -8.21 -26.83 10.61
C HIS A 254 -9.04 -25.55 10.81
N MET A 255 -9.23 -24.78 9.73
CA MET A 255 -10.09 -23.59 9.73
C MET A 255 -11.57 -23.90 9.46
N GLY A 256 -11.96 -25.18 9.36
CA GLY A 256 -13.34 -25.58 9.12
C GLY A 256 -13.89 -25.16 7.75
N CYS A 257 -13.00 -24.89 6.79
CA CYS A 257 -13.36 -24.55 5.42
C CYS A 257 -13.60 -25.84 4.61
N ILE A 258 -14.65 -26.58 4.99
CA ILE A 258 -14.98 -27.90 4.46
C ILE A 258 -16.38 -27.85 3.80
N LEU A 259 -16.53 -28.51 2.66
CA LEU A 259 -17.77 -28.75 1.93
C LEU A 259 -18.46 -30.04 2.40
N SER A 260 -19.70 -30.25 1.95
CA SER A 260 -20.36 -31.56 2.10
C SER A 260 -19.52 -32.66 1.41
N GLY A 261 -19.33 -33.80 2.09
CA GLY A 261 -18.51 -34.90 1.59
C GLY A 261 -17.02 -34.82 1.93
N GLY A 262 -16.60 -33.90 2.82
CA GLY A 262 -15.24 -33.88 3.39
C GLY A 262 -14.16 -33.21 2.52
N ARG A 263 -14.52 -32.72 1.34
CA ARG A 263 -13.64 -31.90 0.48
C ARG A 263 -13.49 -30.49 1.07
N ILE A 264 -12.37 -29.83 0.85
CA ILE A 264 -12.18 -28.45 1.29
C ILE A 264 -12.96 -27.45 0.41
N ASN A 265 -13.20 -26.26 0.95
CA ASN A 265 -13.75 -25.11 0.25
C ASN A 265 -12.64 -24.09 0.00
N ASP A 266 -11.97 -24.20 -1.15
CA ASP A 266 -10.79 -23.42 -1.52
C ASP A 266 -11.06 -21.92 -1.48
N GLU A 267 -12.15 -21.47 -2.10
CA GLU A 267 -12.51 -20.05 -2.12
C GLU A 267 -12.77 -19.49 -0.72
N ARG A 268 -13.45 -20.26 0.14
CA ARG A 268 -13.74 -19.82 1.51
C ARG A 268 -12.45 -19.69 2.31
N PHE A 269 -11.54 -20.66 2.18
CA PHE A 269 -10.26 -20.61 2.87
C PHE A 269 -9.38 -19.48 2.31
N ALA A 270 -9.32 -19.30 0.99
CA ALA A 270 -8.59 -18.22 0.35
C ALA A 270 -9.02 -16.84 0.85
N LYS A 271 -10.34 -16.58 0.90
CA LYS A 271 -10.90 -15.34 1.44
C LYS A 271 -10.57 -15.16 2.92
N LEU A 272 -10.64 -16.23 3.71
CA LEU A 272 -10.28 -16.24 5.13
C LEU A 272 -8.81 -15.90 5.33
N LEU A 273 -7.90 -16.54 4.59
CA LEU A 273 -6.46 -16.32 4.71
C LEU A 273 -6.09 -14.87 4.37
N LEU A 274 -6.67 -14.32 3.31
CA LEU A 274 -6.46 -12.92 2.95
C LEU A 274 -7.00 -11.96 4.01
N ASP A 275 -8.14 -12.26 4.61
CA ASP A 275 -8.69 -11.47 5.72
C ASP A 275 -7.79 -11.56 6.96
N ASP A 276 -7.34 -12.76 7.30
CA ASP A 276 -6.44 -13.02 8.42
C ASP A 276 -5.12 -12.24 8.29
N PHE A 277 -4.52 -12.23 7.09
CA PHE A 277 -3.35 -11.41 6.79
C PHE A 277 -3.64 -9.90 6.90
N ARG A 278 -4.76 -9.44 6.33
CA ARG A 278 -5.10 -8.01 6.27
C ARG A 278 -5.51 -7.42 7.62
N ASN A 279 -5.98 -8.26 8.55
CA ASN A 279 -6.50 -7.87 9.86
C ASN A 279 -5.64 -8.36 11.04
N ILE A 280 -4.37 -8.71 10.81
CA ILE A 280 -3.40 -9.10 11.86
C ILE A 280 -3.91 -10.30 12.70
N ARG A 281 -4.57 -11.28 12.05
CA ARG A 281 -4.97 -12.53 12.71
C ARG A 281 -3.85 -13.56 12.73
N ILE A 282 -2.87 -13.42 11.82
CA ILE A 282 -1.62 -14.18 11.82
C ILE A 282 -0.62 -13.45 12.72
N ALA A 283 -0.06 -12.35 12.22
CA ALA A 283 0.85 -11.47 12.94
C ALA A 283 0.92 -10.11 12.23
N ARG A 284 1.74 -9.20 12.74
CA ARG A 284 2.18 -8.03 11.98
C ARG A 284 3.23 -8.47 10.97
N ILE A 285 2.91 -8.39 9.68
CA ILE A 285 3.70 -9.03 8.62
C ILE A 285 4.20 -7.97 7.64
N SER A 286 5.50 -7.99 7.36
CA SER A 286 6.10 -7.28 6.22
C SER A 286 6.54 -8.28 5.16
N LEU A 287 6.09 -8.11 3.91
CA LEU A 287 6.32 -9.06 2.83
C LEU A 287 7.65 -8.82 2.07
N GLU A 288 8.37 -7.77 2.44
CA GLU A 288 9.66 -7.39 1.87
C GLU A 288 10.54 -6.71 2.91
N THR A 289 11.85 -6.84 2.71
CA THR A 289 12.88 -6.24 3.56
C THR A 289 13.90 -5.49 2.70
N PRO A 290 14.59 -4.46 3.25
CA PRO A 290 15.62 -3.75 2.50
C PRO A 290 16.82 -4.64 2.11
N SER A 291 17.01 -5.76 2.81
CA SER A 291 18.11 -6.72 2.60
C SER A 291 17.83 -7.75 1.51
N GLN A 292 16.60 -7.82 0.98
CA GLN A 292 16.28 -8.74 -0.11
C GLN A 292 17.07 -8.37 -1.38
N PRO A 293 17.52 -9.36 -2.17
CA PRO A 293 18.08 -9.09 -3.50
C PRO A 293 17.09 -8.26 -4.31
N LYS A 294 17.59 -7.25 -5.03
CA LYS A 294 16.77 -6.53 -6.01
C LYS A 294 16.48 -7.49 -7.17
N GLU A 295 15.27 -8.01 -7.25
CA GLU A 295 14.76 -8.74 -8.42
C GLU A 295 14.51 -7.80 -9.60
#